data_AF-A0A3M8G4Q8-F1
#
_entry.id   AF-A0A3M8G4Q8-F1
#
_cell.length_a   1.000
_cell.length_b   1.000
_cell.length_c   1.000
_cell.angle_alpha   90.00
_cell.angle_beta   90.00
_cell.angle_gamma   90.00
#
_symmetry.space_group_name_H-M   'P 1'
#
loop_
_entity.id
_entity.type
_entity.pdbx_description
1 polymer ?
#
loop_
_entity_poly.entity_id
_entity_poly.type
_entity_poly.pdbx_seq_one_letter_code
_entity_poly.pdbx_strand_id
1 'polypeptide(L)'
;MKKLFGYIFLVLAGLLVLTALNTLDRMTMDVAKFLAIFSGSLSAYEAGEAIGGLLAQLMLILVIILLWKYGRKWTKKTEVESDKP
;
A
#
# COMPACT_ATOMS: atom_id res chain seq x y z
N MET A 1 -1.01 20.20 -17.28
CA MET A 1 -1.25 19.91 -15.84
C MET A 1 -1.39 18.41 -15.53
N LYS A 2 -2.21 17.61 -16.23
CA LYS A 2 -2.43 16.18 -15.93
C LYS A 2 -1.15 15.29 -15.94
N LYS A 3 -0.14 15.66 -16.75
CA LYS A 3 1.20 15.01 -16.79
C LYS A 3 1.95 15.08 -15.45
N LEU A 4 1.95 16.24 -14.80
CA LEU A 4 2.68 16.46 -13.54
C LEU A 4 2.05 15.62 -12.42
N PHE A 5 0.72 15.56 -12.37
CA PHE A 5 0.00 14.72 -11.40
C PHE A 5 0.30 13.23 -11.59
N GLY A 6 0.38 12.72 -12.83
CA GLY A 6 0.72 11.33 -13.09
C GLY A 6 2.10 10.94 -12.56
N TYR A 7 3.10 11.81 -12.75
CA TYR A 7 4.44 11.63 -12.19
C TYR A 7 4.47 11.74 -10.66
N ILE A 8 3.76 12.71 -10.08
CA ILE A 8 3.64 12.87 -8.62
C ILE A 8 3.03 11.61 -8.00
N PHE A 9 1.98 11.03 -8.60
CA PHE A 9 1.38 9.79 -8.13
C PHE A 9 2.32 8.58 -8.23
N LEU A 10 3.15 8.50 -9.27
CA LEU A 10 4.15 7.44 -9.41
C LEU A 10 5.28 7.57 -8.38
N VAL A 11 5.77 8.78 -8.13
CA VAL A 11 6.79 9.04 -7.10
C VAL A 11 6.24 8.75 -5.70
N LEU A 12 5.01 9.20 -5.41
CA LEU A 12 4.33 8.87 -4.16
C LEU A 12 4.11 7.37 -4.00
N ALA A 13 3.71 6.67 -5.07
CA ALA A 13 3.59 5.21 -5.03
C ALA A 13 4.93 4.54 -4.71
N GLY A 14 6.04 5.01 -5.31
CA GLY A 14 7.37 4.51 -5.01
C GLY A 14 7.79 4.72 -3.55
N LEU A 15 7.54 5.91 -3.00
CA LEU A 15 7.76 6.22 -1.59
C LEU A 15 6.92 5.34 -0.66
N LEU A 16 5.63 5.15 -0.98
CA LEU A 16 4.74 4.27 -0.23
C LEU A 16 5.20 2.81 -0.28
N VAL A 17 5.75 2.34 -1.39
CA VAL A 17 6.33 0.99 -1.50
C VAL A 17 7.57 0.85 -0.61
N LEU A 18 8.46 1.85 -0.57
CA LEU A 18 9.60 1.85 0.34
C LEU A 18 9.17 1.81 1.81
N THR A 19 8.14 2.58 2.16
CA THR A 19 7.55 2.54 3.51
C THR A 19 6.93 1.17 3.80
N ALA A 20 6.23 0.56 2.83
CA ALA A 20 5.64 -0.77 2.96
C ALA A 20 6.70 -1.86 3.20
N LEU A 21 7.87 -1.73 2.58
CA LEU A 21 9.00 -2.64 2.81
C LEU A 21 9.58 -2.49 4.22
N ASN A 22 9.64 -1.27 4.77
CA ASN A 22 10.05 -1.07 6.17
C ASN A 22 9.04 -1.61 7.18
N THR A 23 7.74 -1.67 6.83
CA THR A 23 6.71 -2.29 7.67
C THR A 23 6.62 -3.80 7.50
N LEU A 24 7.41 -4.42 6.62
CA LEU A 24 7.37 -5.87 6.37
C LEU A 24 7.71 -6.69 7.63
N ASP A 25 8.69 -6.24 8.43
CA ASP A 25 9.05 -6.91 9.69
C ASP A 25 7.87 -6.90 10.68
N ARG A 26 7.22 -5.74 10.83
CA ARG A 26 5.99 -5.62 11.64
C ARG A 26 4.86 -6.50 11.11
N MET A 27 4.79 -6.67 9.79
CA MET A 27 3.79 -7.48 9.12
C MET A 27 3.87 -8.96 9.53
N THR A 28 5.09 -9.51 9.62
CA THR A 28 5.28 -10.90 10.08
C THR A 28 4.88 -11.06 11.56
N MET A 29 5.17 -10.06 12.38
CA MET A 29 4.80 -10.04 13.80
C MET A 29 3.29 -9.93 13.99
N ASP A 30 2.60 -9.09 13.22
CA ASP A 30 1.15 -8.93 13.30
C ASP A 30 0.41 -10.19 12.82
N VAL A 31 0.92 -10.88 11.79
CA VAL A 31 0.39 -12.19 11.38
C VAL A 31 0.61 -13.25 12.46
N ALA A 32 1.77 -13.26 13.12
CA ALA A 32 2.04 -14.16 14.23
C ALA A 32 1.12 -13.89 15.43
N LYS A 33 0.92 -12.61 15.79
CA LYS A 33 -0.05 -12.18 16.82
C LYS A 33 -1.46 -12.60 16.44
N PHE A 34 -1.87 -12.44 15.19
CA PHE A 34 -3.20 -12.83 14.71
C PHE A 34 -3.43 -14.34 14.83
N LEU A 35 -2.45 -15.18 14.48
CA LEU A 35 -2.52 -16.63 14.70
C LEU A 35 -2.61 -16.98 16.20
N ALA A 36 -1.93 -16.22 17.05
CA ALA A 36 -2.00 -16.38 18.50
C ALA A 36 -3.34 -15.92 19.13
N ILE A 37 -4.17 -15.16 18.41
CA ILE A 37 -5.57 -14.88 18.85
C ILE A 37 -6.36 -16.19 18.88
N PHE A 38 -6.17 -17.07 17.89
CA PHE A 38 -6.89 -18.34 17.78
C PHE A 38 -6.46 -19.37 18.84
N SER A 39 -5.28 -19.22 19.45
CA SER A 39 -4.86 -20.05 20.59
C SER A 39 -5.46 -19.60 21.93
N GLY A 40 -6.24 -18.52 21.96
CA GLY A 40 -6.87 -18.00 23.19
C GLY A 40 -5.88 -17.40 24.20
N SER A 41 -4.63 -17.20 23.79
CA SER A 41 -3.54 -16.70 24.64
C SER A 41 -3.42 -15.17 24.66
N LEU A 42 -4.17 -14.46 23.80
CA LEU A 42 -4.11 -13.01 23.69
C LEU A 42 -5.26 -12.32 24.41
N SER A 43 -4.96 -11.17 25.02
CA SER A 43 -5.96 -10.27 25.59
C SER A 43 -6.79 -9.60 24.49
N ALA A 44 -8.00 -9.14 24.83
CA ALA A 44 -8.88 -8.42 23.90
C ALA A 44 -8.22 -7.15 23.33
N TYR A 45 -7.31 -6.53 24.08
CA TYR A 45 -6.53 -5.37 23.64
C TYR A 45 -5.52 -5.73 22.54
N GLU A 46 -4.75 -6.81 22.73
CA GLU A 46 -3.75 -7.27 21.75
C GLU A 46 -4.41 -7.81 20.49
N ALA A 47 -5.58 -8.46 20.63
CA ALA A 47 -6.37 -8.88 19.47
C ALA A 47 -6.84 -7.67 18.64
N GLY A 48 -7.29 -6.59 19.31
CA GLY A 48 -7.65 -5.33 18.65
C GLY A 48 -6.46 -4.67 17.94
N GLU A 49 -5.28 -4.67 18.57
CA GLU A 49 -4.06 -4.14 17.98
C GLU A 49 -3.67 -4.92 16.70
N ALA A 50 -3.68 -6.25 16.75
CA ALA A 50 -3.32 -7.10 15.61
C ALA A 50 -4.32 -6.95 14.44
N ILE A 51 -5.62 -6.91 14.72
CA ILE A 51 -6.66 -6.67 13.70
C ILE A 51 -6.51 -5.27 13.10
N GLY A 52 -6.28 -4.25 13.93
CA GLY A 52 -6.07 -2.87 13.49
C GLY A 52 -4.83 -2.71 12.61
N GLY A 53 -3.73 -3.37 12.97
CA GLY A 53 -2.50 -3.43 12.18
C GLY A 53 -2.73 -4.05 10.80
N LEU A 54 -3.39 -5.20 10.73
CA LEU A 54 -3.75 -5.84 9.47
C LEU A 54 -4.64 -4.95 8.59
N LEU A 55 -5.63 -4.27 9.18
CA LEU A 55 -6.51 -3.34 8.48
C LEU A 55 -5.75 -2.13 7.91
N ALA A 56 -4.84 -1.54 8.69
CA ALA A 56 -3.97 -0.46 8.24
C ALA A 56 -3.09 -0.90 7.07
N GLN A 57 -2.54 -2.12 7.14
CA GLN A 57 -1.73 -2.71 6.08
C GLN A 57 -2.53 -2.89 4.79
N LEU A 58 -3.74 -3.45 4.89
CA LEU A 58 -4.65 -3.63 3.75
C LEU A 58 -4.98 -2.28 3.10
N MET A 59 -5.30 -1.26 3.90
CA MET A 59 -5.52 0.10 3.41
C MET A 59 -4.30 0.64 2.66
N LEU A 60 -3.10 0.47 3.20
CA LEU A 60 -1.86 0.96 2.60
C LEU A 60 -1.59 0.28 1.24
N ILE A 61 -1.76 -1.04 1.14
CA ILE A 61 -1.65 -1.80 -0.11
C ILE A 61 -2.68 -1.30 -1.13
N LEU A 62 -3.92 -1.06 -0.71
CA LEU A 62 -5.00 -0.60 -1.58
C LEU A 62 -4.68 0.79 -2.14
N VAL A 63 -4.17 1.70 -1.31
CA VAL A 63 -3.71 3.03 -1.72
C VAL A 63 -2.57 2.93 -2.73
N ILE A 64 -1.56 2.08 -2.49
CA ILE A 64 -0.45 1.86 -3.45
C ILE A 64 -0.99 1.39 -4.80
N ILE A 65 -1.89 0.40 -4.81
CA ILE A 65 -2.47 -0.14 -6.04
C ILE A 65 -3.25 0.94 -6.79
N LEU A 66 -4.05 1.74 -6.09
CA LEU A 66 -4.80 2.84 -6.69
C LEU A 66 -3.84 3.88 -7.27
N LEU A 67 -2.86 4.38 -6.50
CA LEU A 67 -1.89 5.35 -6.99
C LEU A 67 -1.12 4.82 -8.21
N TRP A 68 -0.72 3.55 -8.19
CA TRP A 68 -0.04 2.93 -9.32
C TRP A 68 -0.95 2.83 -10.55
N LYS A 69 -2.21 2.41 -10.36
CA LYS A 69 -3.18 2.29 -11.46
C LYS A 69 -3.52 3.65 -12.07
N TYR A 70 -3.76 4.67 -11.24
CA TYR A 70 -4.04 6.03 -11.71
C TYR A 70 -2.80 6.69 -12.32
N GLY A 71 -1.64 6.56 -11.68
CA GLY A 71 -0.35 7.05 -12.20
C GLY A 71 -0.04 6.45 -13.57
N ARG A 72 -0.10 5.12 -13.71
CA ARG A 72 0.11 4.42 -14.99
C ARG A 72 -0.96 4.78 -16.02
N LYS A 73 -2.24 4.88 -15.66
CA LYS A 73 -3.31 5.28 -16.58
C LYS A 73 -3.09 6.67 -17.15
N TRP A 74 -2.54 7.59 -16.35
CA TRP A 74 -2.32 8.98 -16.76
C TRP A 74 -1.00 9.19 -17.50
N THR A 75 0.01 8.33 -17.31
CA THR A 75 1.25 8.35 -18.11
C THR A 75 1.10 7.64 -19.44
N LYS A 76 0.46 6.45 -19.48
CA LYS A 76 0.34 5.65 -20.72
C LYS A 76 -0.53 6.29 -21.80
N LYS A 77 -1.54 7.09 -21.42
CA LYS A 77 -2.44 7.73 -22.38
C LYS A 77 -1.78 8.85 -23.18
N THR A 78 -0.58 9.29 -22.78
CA THR A 78 0.07 10.47 -23.35
C THR A 78 1.34 10.13 -24.13
N GLU A 79 1.90 8.93 -23.95
CA GLU A 79 3.01 8.43 -24.77
C GLU A 79 2.58 8.22 -26.23
N VAL A 80 1.35 7.73 -26.44
CA VAL A 80 0.75 7.52 -27.78
C VAL A 80 0.47 8.83 -28.53
N GLU A 81 0.35 9.96 -27.85
CA GLU A 81 0.05 11.26 -28.45
C GLU A 81 1.31 12.13 -28.67
N SER A 82 2.45 11.71 -28.11
CA SER A 82 3.76 12.33 -28.35
C SER A 82 4.54 11.65 -29.49
N ASP A 83 3.99 10.58 -30.06
CA ASP A 83 4.55 9.79 -31.17
C ASP A 83 3.70 9.93 -32.45
N LYS A 84 3.01 11.07 -32.61
CA LYS A 84 2.43 11.46 -33.89
C LYS A 84 3.36 12.52 -34.52
N PRO A 85 3.99 12.21 -35.67
CA PRO A 85 4.85 13.15 -36.39
C PRO A 85 4.06 14.36 -36.91
#